data_AF-A0A091QUJ8-F1
#
_entry.id   AF-A0A091QUJ8-F1
#
_cell.length_a   1.000
_cell.length_b   1.000
_cell.length_c   1.000
_cell.angle_alpha   90.00
_cell.angle_beta   90.00
_cell.angle_gamma   90.00
#
_symmetry.space_group_name_H-M   'P 1'
#
loop_
_entity.id
_entity.type
_entity.pdbx_description
1 polymer ?
#
loop_
_entity_poly.entity_id
_entity_poly.type
_entity_poly.pdbx_seq_one_letter_code
_entity_poly.pdbx_strand_id
1 'polypeptide(L)'
;VPGFDPSLSMMTGITPINPMIPGMGLVPPPPPTDVPVTNFVFQCDFCFDLDLPPPSTRERPPGCKTVFVGGLPENATEEIIQEVFEQCGDITAIRKSKKNFCHIRFAEEFMVDKAIYLSGYRMRLGSSTDKKDSGRLHVDFAQARDDFYEWECKQRMLAREERHRRKMEEDRLRPPSPPAIMHYSEHEATLLAEKLKDDSKFSEAITVLLTWIERGEVNRRSANQFYSMVQSANSHVRRLMNEKAAHEQEMEQAKESFKNALTGILTQFEQIVAVFNASTRQKAWDHFSKAQRKNIDIWRKHSEELRNAHSEQLMGIRREEEMEMSDDDSGDNPSKKLRVDDSALAAQAYALKEENDSLRWQLDAYRNEVELLKQEKGQLFRTEESLTKDQQLQFLQQTMQGMQQQLLSIQEELNNKKSELEQAKEEQTHTQAMLKVLQEQEINVLTVALVNQDREKNSEKRSPGLKSEKEALLIGIISTFLHVHPFGANIEYLWSYMQQLDSRISANEIEMLLMRLPRMFKQEFTGVGATLEKRWKFCAFEGIK
;
A
#
# COMPACT_ATOMS: atom_id res chain seq x y z
N VAL A 1 4.74 -14.43 63.20
CA VAL A 1 6.09 -13.81 63.15
C VAL A 1 7.06 -14.90 63.51
N PRO A 2 8.19 -15.16 62.80
CA PRO A 2 8.95 -14.36 61.80
C PRO A 2 8.80 -14.96 60.38
N GLY A 3 9.22 -14.39 59.24
CA GLY A 3 10.21 -13.36 58.92
C GLY A 3 11.44 -14.02 58.28
N PHE A 4 11.51 -14.14 56.94
CA PHE A 4 12.74 -14.37 56.14
C PHE A 4 12.45 -14.18 54.64
N ASP A 5 13.31 -13.39 53.99
CA ASP A 5 13.58 -13.27 52.53
C ASP A 5 15.03 -13.79 52.39
N PRO A 6 15.47 -14.59 51.38
CA PRO A 6 15.80 -14.05 50.04
C PRO A 6 15.94 -15.07 48.86
N SER A 7 16.09 -14.54 47.64
CA SER A 7 16.88 -15.05 46.48
C SER A 7 17.23 -16.55 46.34
N LEU A 8 16.82 -17.21 45.24
CA LEU A 8 17.69 -17.90 44.26
C LEU A 8 16.90 -18.68 43.19
N SER A 9 17.25 -18.40 41.92
CA SER A 9 17.68 -19.38 40.91
C SER A 9 16.70 -20.29 40.13
N MET A 10 17.07 -20.41 38.84
CA MET A 10 16.93 -21.53 37.91
C MET A 10 15.74 -21.60 36.95
N MET A 11 16.12 -21.47 35.66
CA MET A 11 15.64 -22.24 34.51
C MET A 11 15.02 -23.59 34.89
N THR A 12 13.82 -23.88 34.38
CA THR A 12 13.49 -25.00 33.47
C THR A 12 11.97 -25.02 33.28
N GLY A 13 11.53 -25.51 32.12
CA GLY A 13 10.16 -25.35 31.63
C GLY A 13 9.10 -26.25 32.28
N ILE A 14 7.99 -26.33 31.54
CA ILE A 14 6.81 -27.18 31.77
C ILE A 14 5.87 -26.59 32.82
N THR A 15 4.90 -25.81 32.35
CA THR A 15 3.66 -25.56 33.10
C THR A 15 2.61 -26.65 32.79
N PRO A 16 1.72 -26.94 33.75
CA PRO A 16 1.14 -28.26 33.93
C PRO A 16 -0.24 -28.40 33.27
N ILE A 17 -0.52 -29.60 32.79
CA ILE A 17 -1.86 -30.11 32.49
C ILE A 17 -2.61 -30.22 33.81
N ASN A 18 -3.78 -29.58 33.93
CA ASN A 18 -4.81 -30.00 34.88
C ASN A 18 -6.12 -30.34 34.15
N PRO A 19 -6.81 -31.46 34.47
CA PRO A 19 -7.87 -32.05 33.65
C PRO A 19 -9.26 -31.94 34.30
N MET A 20 -10.28 -31.59 33.50
CA MET A 20 -11.72 -31.79 33.79
C MET A 20 -12.53 -31.91 32.46
N ILE A 21 -12.67 -33.14 31.95
CA ILE A 21 -13.88 -33.91 31.54
C ILE A 21 -15.18 -33.13 31.18
N PRO A 22 -16.07 -33.55 30.23
CA PRO A 22 -15.90 -34.16 28.89
C PRO A 22 -16.90 -33.64 27.80
N GLY A 23 -16.52 -33.71 26.52
CA GLY A 23 -17.50 -33.91 25.43
C GLY A 23 -18.15 -32.67 24.80
N MET A 24 -17.46 -32.05 23.82
CA MET A 24 -18.05 -31.54 22.58
C MET A 24 -16.93 -31.45 21.54
N GLY A 25 -16.89 -32.42 20.63
CA GLY A 25 -15.97 -32.39 19.49
C GLY A 25 -16.43 -31.34 18.48
N LEU A 26 -15.84 -30.15 18.52
CA LEU A 26 -15.97 -29.17 17.45
C LEU A 26 -14.96 -29.53 16.35
N VAL A 27 -15.46 -30.28 15.37
CA VAL A 27 -14.87 -30.41 14.04
C VAL A 27 -14.67 -28.98 13.49
N PRO A 28 -13.47 -28.63 12.97
CA PRO A 28 -13.29 -27.34 12.29
C PRO A 28 -14.20 -27.30 11.06
N PRO A 29 -14.92 -26.20 10.79
CA PRO A 29 -15.64 -26.07 9.53
C PRO A 29 -14.64 -26.15 8.36
N PRO A 30 -15.02 -26.77 7.23
CA PRO A 30 -14.16 -26.82 6.07
C PRO A 30 -13.86 -25.38 5.58
N PRO A 31 -12.65 -25.13 5.04
CA PRO A 31 -12.32 -23.83 4.46
C PRO A 31 -13.31 -23.48 3.33
N PRO A 32 -13.71 -22.21 3.18
CA PRO A 32 -14.54 -21.78 2.07
C PRO A 32 -13.76 -22.03 0.76
N THR A 33 -14.30 -22.91 -0.07
CA THR A 33 -13.84 -23.14 -1.44
C THR A 33 -14.21 -21.95 -2.32
N ASP A 34 -13.46 -20.85 -2.20
CA ASP A 34 -13.39 -19.82 -3.24
C ASP A 34 -12.36 -20.26 -4.28
N VAL A 35 -12.68 -21.31 -5.03
CA VAL A 35 -12.11 -21.49 -6.37
C VAL A 35 -12.91 -20.58 -7.30
N PRO A 36 -12.29 -19.55 -7.91
CA PRO A 36 -12.96 -18.82 -8.97
C PRO A 36 -13.16 -19.81 -10.12
N VAL A 37 -14.40 -20.27 -10.30
CA VAL A 37 -14.82 -20.87 -11.57
C VAL A 37 -14.83 -19.72 -12.57
N THR A 38 -13.67 -19.44 -13.16
CA THR A 38 -13.59 -18.65 -14.39
C THR A 38 -14.29 -19.45 -15.48
N ASN A 39 -15.57 -19.16 -15.67
CA ASN A 39 -16.27 -19.46 -16.90
C ASN A 39 -15.54 -18.73 -18.03
N PHE A 40 -14.64 -19.43 -18.71
CA PHE A 40 -14.12 -18.99 -19.99
C PHE A 40 -15.25 -19.12 -21.00
N VAL A 41 -15.94 -18.01 -21.27
CA VAL A 41 -16.80 -17.87 -22.42
C VAL A 41 -15.90 -17.86 -23.65
N PHE A 42 -15.69 -19.03 -24.25
CA PHE A 42 -15.26 -19.11 -25.64
C PHE A 42 -16.49 -18.78 -26.50
N GLN A 43 -16.45 -17.60 -27.10
CA GLN A 43 -17.36 -17.23 -28.17
C GLN A 43 -17.06 -18.14 -29.36
N CYS A 44 -18.01 -19.03 -29.68
CA CYS A 44 -17.96 -19.90 -30.83
C CYS A 44 -19.28 -19.70 -31.58
N ASP A 45 -19.19 -19.18 -32.79
CA ASP A 45 -20.30 -19.05 -33.73
C ASP A 45 -20.78 -20.46 -34.11
N PHE A 46 -21.80 -20.99 -33.44
CA PHE A 46 -22.84 -21.89 -33.97
C PHE A 46 -23.83 -22.18 -32.84
N CYS A 47 -25.02 -21.60 -32.94
CA CYS A 47 -26.11 -21.75 -31.96
C CYS A 47 -26.66 -23.19 -31.98
N PHE A 48 -26.57 -23.88 -30.85
CA PHE A 48 -27.53 -24.92 -30.48
C PHE A 48 -28.46 -24.31 -29.43
N ASP A 49 -29.75 -24.18 -29.75
CA ASP A 49 -30.78 -23.54 -28.92
C ASP A 49 -30.74 -24.02 -27.46
N LEU A 50 -30.48 -23.07 -26.56
CA LEU A 50 -30.55 -23.23 -25.10
C LEU A 50 -32.00 -23.06 -24.64
N ASP A 51 -32.84 -24.07 -24.82
CA ASP A 51 -34.16 -24.13 -24.13
C ASP A 51 -34.65 -25.55 -23.85
N LEU A 52 -33.73 -26.53 -23.81
CA LEU A 52 -34.06 -27.84 -23.26
C LEU A 52 -33.72 -27.91 -21.76
N PRO A 53 -34.59 -28.47 -20.91
CA PRO A 53 -34.25 -28.74 -19.51
C PRO A 53 -32.96 -29.58 -19.48
N PRO A 54 -31.99 -29.26 -18.60
CA PRO A 54 -30.75 -30.00 -18.52
C PRO A 54 -31.08 -31.48 -18.38
N PRO A 55 -30.51 -32.35 -19.24
CA PRO A 55 -30.80 -33.77 -19.21
C PRO A 55 -30.53 -34.29 -17.79
N SER A 56 -31.31 -35.26 -17.33
CA SER A 56 -31.14 -35.87 -16.00
C SER A 56 -29.79 -36.60 -15.95
N THR A 57 -28.74 -35.86 -15.62
CA THR A 57 -27.37 -36.36 -15.51
C THR A 57 -27.06 -36.68 -14.06
N ARG A 58 -26.06 -37.55 -13.86
CA ARG A 58 -25.52 -37.86 -12.54
C ARG A 58 -24.71 -36.68 -11.99
N GLU A 59 -24.45 -36.68 -10.68
CA GLU A 59 -23.49 -35.74 -10.09
C GLU A 59 -22.12 -35.88 -10.76
N ARG A 60 -21.54 -34.75 -11.17
CA ARG A 60 -20.27 -34.69 -11.89
C ARG A 60 -19.12 -35.18 -11.00
N PRO A 61 -18.39 -36.23 -11.39
CA PRO A 61 -17.20 -36.67 -10.67
C PRO A 61 -16.07 -35.60 -10.72
N PRO A 62 -15.24 -35.48 -9.67
CA PRO A 62 -14.08 -34.58 -9.69
C PRO A 62 -13.11 -34.91 -10.83
N GLY A 63 -12.75 -33.91 -11.63
CA GLY A 63 -11.85 -34.08 -12.77
C GLY A 63 -12.44 -34.82 -13.97
N CYS A 64 -13.77 -34.96 -14.04
CA CYS A 64 -14.44 -35.72 -15.10
C CYS A 64 -14.13 -35.14 -16.50
N LYS A 65 -13.36 -35.88 -17.29
CA LYS A 65 -13.08 -35.63 -18.72
C LYS A 65 -13.73 -36.67 -19.63
N THR A 66 -14.27 -37.73 -19.05
CA THR A 66 -14.89 -38.83 -19.78
C THR A 66 -16.42 -38.75 -19.72
N VAL A 67 -17.07 -38.86 -20.87
CA VAL A 67 -18.53 -39.02 -20.98
C VAL A 67 -18.92 -40.46 -21.30
N PHE A 68 -20.06 -40.87 -20.78
CA PHE A 68 -20.77 -42.08 -21.16
C PHE A 68 -21.79 -41.73 -22.24
N VAL A 69 -21.76 -42.42 -23.38
CA VAL A 69 -22.70 -42.27 -24.49
C VAL A 69 -23.44 -43.58 -24.68
N GLY A 70 -24.71 -43.64 -24.31
CA GLY A 70 -25.62 -44.76 -24.52
C GLY A 70 -26.59 -44.53 -25.69
N GLY A 71 -27.23 -45.61 -26.15
CA GLY A 71 -28.29 -45.53 -27.18
C GLY A 71 -27.76 -45.32 -28.60
N LEU A 72 -26.51 -45.72 -28.84
CA LEU A 72 -25.90 -45.72 -30.17
C LEU A 72 -26.59 -46.77 -31.07
N PRO A 73 -26.80 -46.49 -32.37
CA PRO A 73 -27.26 -47.50 -33.31
C PRO A 73 -26.25 -48.63 -33.46
N GLU A 74 -26.74 -49.84 -33.74
CA GLU A 74 -25.92 -51.07 -33.78
C GLU A 74 -24.81 -51.00 -34.85
N ASN A 75 -25.12 -50.31 -35.95
CA ASN A 75 -24.22 -50.11 -37.09
C ASN A 75 -23.32 -48.86 -36.97
N ALA A 76 -23.36 -48.11 -35.85
CA ALA A 76 -22.53 -46.90 -35.71
C ALA A 76 -21.04 -47.25 -35.57
N THR A 77 -20.20 -46.85 -36.52
CA THR A 77 -18.75 -47.06 -36.43
C THR A 77 -18.08 -46.03 -35.52
N GLU A 78 -16.83 -46.30 -35.11
CA GLU A 78 -16.08 -45.39 -34.23
C GLU A 78 -15.84 -44.03 -34.89
N GLU A 79 -15.63 -44.01 -36.20
CA GLU A 79 -15.39 -42.82 -37.00
C GLU A 79 -16.61 -41.88 -37.00
N ILE A 80 -17.82 -42.43 -37.08
CA ILE A 80 -19.07 -41.64 -37.05
C ILE A 80 -19.29 -41.05 -35.64
N ILE A 81 -18.93 -41.81 -34.60
CA ILE A 81 -19.01 -41.32 -33.22
C ILE A 81 -17.98 -40.21 -33.01
N GLN A 82 -16.77 -40.39 -33.54
CA GLN A 82 -15.74 -39.36 -33.50
C GLN A 82 -16.22 -38.08 -34.18
N GLU A 83 -16.72 -38.14 -35.42
CA GLU A 83 -17.19 -36.97 -36.18
C GLU A 83 -18.28 -36.17 -35.43
N VAL A 84 -19.22 -36.87 -34.77
CA VAL A 84 -20.29 -36.23 -34.00
C VAL A 84 -19.77 -35.55 -32.73
N PHE A 85 -18.85 -36.20 -32.00
CA PHE A 85 -18.38 -35.72 -30.70
C PHE A 85 -17.12 -34.84 -30.78
N GLU A 86 -16.38 -34.87 -31.89
CA GLU A 86 -15.23 -34.00 -32.16
C GLU A 86 -15.65 -32.53 -32.28
N GLN A 87 -16.87 -32.28 -32.77
CA GLN A 87 -17.48 -30.95 -32.78
C GLN A 87 -17.69 -30.37 -31.36
N CYS A 88 -17.72 -31.22 -30.33
CA CYS A 88 -17.84 -30.80 -28.94
C CYS A 88 -16.47 -30.51 -28.29
N GLY A 89 -15.38 -31.05 -28.83
CA GLY A 89 -14.02 -30.82 -28.33
C GLY A 89 -13.05 -31.95 -28.69
N ASP A 90 -11.77 -31.72 -28.38
CA ASP A 90 -10.67 -32.63 -28.73
C ASP A 90 -10.80 -33.97 -27.98
N ILE A 91 -11.00 -35.05 -28.74
CA ILE A 91 -11.14 -36.40 -28.20
C ILE A 91 -9.76 -37.02 -28.00
N THR A 92 -9.47 -37.46 -26.77
CA THR A 92 -8.24 -38.17 -26.41
C THR A 92 -8.35 -39.69 -26.60
N ALA A 93 -9.52 -40.26 -26.29
CA ALA A 93 -9.75 -41.69 -26.47
C ALA A 93 -11.24 -42.03 -26.59
N ILE A 94 -11.56 -42.98 -27.47
CA ILE A 94 -12.90 -43.55 -27.63
C ILE A 94 -12.86 -45.03 -27.23
N ARG A 95 -13.79 -45.48 -26.38
CA ARG A 95 -13.89 -46.88 -25.94
C ARG A 95 -15.31 -47.39 -26.18
N LYS A 96 -15.55 -47.97 -27.37
CA LYS A 96 -16.84 -48.56 -27.74
C LYS A 96 -17.04 -49.94 -27.12
N SER A 97 -18.21 -50.18 -26.54
CA SER A 97 -18.62 -51.47 -25.98
C SER A 97 -19.54 -52.25 -26.92
N LYS A 98 -19.60 -53.57 -26.74
CA LYS A 98 -20.51 -54.48 -27.48
C LYS A 98 -22.00 -54.27 -27.17
N LYS A 99 -22.33 -53.47 -26.15
CA LYS A 99 -23.70 -53.20 -25.69
C LYS A 99 -24.20 -51.81 -26.12
N ASN A 100 -23.84 -51.35 -27.32
CA ASN A 100 -24.30 -50.09 -27.92
C ASN A 100 -24.11 -48.85 -27.02
N PHE A 101 -23.01 -48.83 -26.24
CA PHE A 101 -22.56 -47.68 -25.47
C PHE A 101 -21.07 -47.44 -25.70
N CYS A 102 -20.63 -46.20 -25.48
CA CYS A 102 -19.27 -45.76 -25.66
C CYS A 102 -18.83 -44.88 -24.48
N HIS A 103 -17.55 -44.93 -24.13
CA HIS A 103 -16.94 -43.92 -23.28
C HIS A 103 -16.00 -43.05 -24.12
N ILE A 104 -16.18 -41.74 -24.09
CA ILE A 104 -15.37 -40.78 -24.84
C ILE A 104 -14.64 -39.92 -23.83
N ARG A 105 -13.31 -39.90 -23.89
CA ARG A 105 -12.46 -39.06 -23.06
C ARG A 105 -12.02 -37.84 -23.84
N PHE A 106 -12.28 -36.65 -23.32
CA PHE A 106 -11.83 -35.38 -23.89
C PHE A 106 -10.50 -34.92 -23.27
N ALA A 107 -9.81 -34.00 -23.96
CA ALA A 107 -8.58 -33.40 -23.46
C ALA A 107 -8.81 -32.56 -22.18
N GLU A 108 -9.91 -31.80 -22.16
CA GLU A 108 -10.23 -30.84 -21.12
C GLU A 108 -11.60 -31.07 -20.47
N GLU A 109 -11.73 -30.64 -19.21
CA GLU A 109 -12.94 -30.87 -18.41
C GLU A 109 -14.16 -30.13 -18.97
N PHE A 110 -14.00 -28.92 -19.53
CA PHE A 110 -15.11 -28.11 -20.05
C PHE A 110 -15.72 -28.66 -21.36
N MET A 111 -14.99 -29.51 -22.10
CA MET A 111 -15.48 -30.13 -23.35
C MET A 111 -16.58 -31.15 -23.06
N VAL A 112 -16.53 -31.78 -21.89
CA VAL A 112 -17.57 -32.69 -21.38
C VAL A 112 -18.92 -31.99 -21.30
N ASP A 113 -18.94 -30.72 -20.86
CA ASP A 113 -20.19 -29.96 -20.70
C ASP A 113 -20.92 -29.80 -22.05
N LYS A 114 -20.18 -29.57 -23.14
CA LYS A 114 -20.74 -29.49 -24.49
C LYS A 114 -21.31 -30.84 -24.95
N ALA A 115 -20.60 -31.93 -24.68
CA ALA A 115 -21.04 -33.28 -25.06
C ALA A 115 -22.32 -33.72 -24.33
N ILE A 116 -22.54 -33.29 -23.08
CA ILE A 116 -23.76 -33.57 -22.32
C ILE A 116 -25.02 -33.02 -23.02
N TYR A 117 -24.93 -31.88 -23.71
CA TYR A 117 -26.07 -31.31 -24.44
C TYR A 117 -26.55 -32.22 -25.58
N LEU A 118 -25.71 -33.11 -26.11
CA LEU A 118 -26.13 -34.09 -27.13
C LEU A 118 -27.02 -35.21 -26.56
N SER A 119 -27.22 -35.26 -25.24
CA SER A 119 -28.13 -36.19 -24.59
C SER A 119 -29.58 -35.91 -25.00
N GLY A 120 -30.26 -36.92 -25.55
CA GLY A 120 -31.64 -36.83 -26.02
C GLY A 120 -31.80 -36.65 -27.52
N TYR A 121 -30.74 -36.31 -28.25
CA TYR A 121 -30.74 -36.20 -29.71
C TYR A 121 -30.83 -37.57 -30.38
N ARG A 122 -31.42 -37.62 -31.58
CA ARG A 122 -31.60 -38.87 -32.34
C ARG A 122 -30.56 -38.96 -33.45
N MET A 123 -29.68 -39.96 -33.35
CA MET A 123 -28.69 -40.28 -34.36
C MET A 123 -29.32 -41.17 -35.44
N ARG A 124 -29.11 -40.84 -36.72
CA ARG A 124 -29.51 -41.65 -37.88
C ARG A 124 -28.31 -41.87 -38.79
N LEU A 125 -28.08 -43.11 -39.19
CA LEU A 125 -27.01 -43.49 -40.11
C LEU A 125 -27.56 -43.51 -41.56
N GLY A 126 -27.18 -42.51 -42.37
CA GLY A 126 -27.61 -42.38 -43.77
C GLY A 126 -29.11 -42.10 -43.97
N SER A 127 -29.66 -42.47 -45.13
CA SER A 127 -31.09 -42.30 -45.47
C SER A 127 -31.98 -43.49 -45.05
N SER A 128 -31.42 -44.48 -44.36
CA SER A 128 -32.17 -45.66 -43.89
C SER A 128 -33.09 -45.29 -42.72
N THR A 129 -34.32 -45.81 -42.73
CA THR A 129 -35.30 -45.63 -41.65
C THR A 129 -35.43 -46.87 -40.75
N ASP A 130 -34.54 -47.85 -40.92
CA ASP A 130 -34.55 -49.09 -40.15
C ASP A 130 -34.19 -48.83 -38.67
N LYS A 131 -34.79 -49.61 -37.76
CA LYS A 131 -34.60 -49.47 -36.30
C LYS A 131 -33.16 -49.76 -35.86
N LYS A 132 -32.38 -50.43 -36.70
CA LYS A 132 -30.96 -50.75 -36.46
C LYS A 132 -30.01 -49.58 -36.77
N ASP A 133 -30.48 -48.63 -37.60
CA ASP A 133 -29.71 -47.48 -38.09
C ASP A 133 -30.09 -46.17 -37.37
N SER A 134 -31.03 -46.22 -36.41
CA SER A 134 -31.44 -45.07 -35.63
C SER A 134 -31.45 -45.34 -34.12
N GLY A 135 -30.76 -44.50 -33.36
CA GLY A 135 -30.67 -44.56 -31.90
C GLY A 135 -30.92 -43.20 -31.25
N ARG A 136 -31.42 -43.18 -30.01
CA ARG A 136 -31.54 -41.96 -29.21
C ARG A 136 -30.34 -41.89 -28.27
N LEU A 137 -29.51 -40.88 -28.45
CA LEU A 137 -28.31 -40.69 -27.65
C LEU A 137 -28.69 -40.36 -26.21
N HIS A 138 -27.95 -40.95 -25.28
CA HIS A 138 -27.97 -40.59 -23.87
C HIS A 138 -26.53 -40.34 -23.45
N VAL A 139 -26.19 -39.06 -23.25
CA VAL A 139 -24.86 -38.66 -22.78
C VAL A 139 -24.96 -38.30 -21.30
N ASP A 140 -24.07 -38.88 -20.49
CA ASP A 140 -23.98 -38.68 -19.05
C ASP A 140 -22.51 -38.66 -18.60
N PHE A 141 -22.24 -38.18 -17.38
CA PHE A 141 -20.89 -38.18 -16.83
C PHE A 141 -20.39 -39.61 -16.58
N ALA A 142 -19.15 -39.90 -16.97
CA ALA A 142 -18.52 -41.18 -16.67
C ALA A 142 -17.51 -41.04 -15.52
N GLN A 143 -17.58 -41.96 -14.56
CA GLN A 143 -16.56 -42.07 -13.52
C GLN A 143 -15.37 -42.87 -14.05
N ALA A 144 -14.41 -42.18 -14.67
CA ALA A 144 -13.16 -42.78 -15.11
C ALA A 144 -12.09 -42.73 -14.00
N ARG A 145 -11.38 -43.84 -13.79
CA ARG A 145 -10.31 -43.94 -12.79
C ARG A 145 -9.12 -43.04 -13.13
N ASP A 146 -8.80 -42.91 -14.42
CA ASP A 146 -7.68 -42.11 -14.91
C ASP A 146 -7.92 -40.62 -14.64
N ASP A 147 -9.14 -40.15 -14.88
CA ASP A 147 -9.58 -38.77 -14.63
C ASP A 147 -9.49 -38.41 -13.14
N PHE A 148 -9.96 -39.30 -12.27
CA PHE A 148 -9.86 -39.12 -10.82
C PHE A 148 -8.40 -39.07 -10.34
N TYR A 149 -7.54 -39.94 -10.88
CA TYR A 149 -6.11 -39.97 -10.52
C TYR A 149 -5.37 -38.69 -10.95
N GLU A 150 -5.65 -38.18 -12.15
CA GLU A 150 -5.09 -36.91 -12.62
C GLU A 150 -5.52 -35.74 -11.74
N TRP A 151 -6.80 -35.69 -11.35
CA TRP A 151 -7.32 -34.69 -10.44
C TRP A 151 -6.63 -34.74 -9.07
N GLU A 152 -6.49 -35.92 -8.46
CA GLU A 152 -5.79 -36.06 -7.18
C GLU A 152 -4.32 -35.62 -7.27
N CYS A 153 -3.63 -35.93 -8.38
CA CYS A 153 -2.26 -35.49 -8.59
C CYS A 153 -2.17 -33.96 -8.67
N LYS A 154 -3.09 -33.32 -9.40
CA LYS A 154 -3.19 -31.87 -9.50
C LYS A 154 -3.47 -31.22 -8.13
N GLN A 155 -4.37 -31.79 -7.33
CA GLN A 155 -4.63 -31.31 -5.97
C GLN A 155 -3.38 -31.41 -5.06
N ARG A 156 -2.65 -32.53 -5.11
CA ARG A 156 -1.40 -32.70 -4.35
C ARG A 156 -0.31 -31.72 -4.79
N MET A 157 -0.27 -31.35 -6.07
CA MET A 157 0.66 -30.35 -6.59
C MET A 157 0.34 -28.96 -6.03
N LEU A 158 -0.92 -28.53 -6.15
CA LEU A 158 -1.38 -27.23 -5.62
C LEU A 158 -1.13 -27.09 -4.11
N ALA A 159 -1.40 -28.14 -3.34
CA ALA A 159 -1.14 -28.15 -1.90
C ALA A 159 0.36 -28.03 -1.54
N ARG A 160 1.27 -28.52 -2.39
CA ARG A 160 2.72 -28.33 -2.20
C ARG A 160 3.14 -26.91 -2.52
N GLU A 161 2.61 -26.36 -3.62
CA GLU A 161 2.90 -25.00 -4.06
C GLU A 161 2.42 -23.97 -3.03
N GLU A 162 1.23 -24.16 -2.46
CA GLU A 162 0.70 -23.31 -1.40
C GLU A 162 1.57 -23.33 -0.13
N ARG A 163 2.04 -24.52 0.30
CA ARG A 163 3.00 -24.62 1.41
C ARG A 163 4.31 -23.91 1.11
N HIS A 164 4.80 -24.03 -0.13
CA HIS A 164 6.02 -23.33 -0.56
C HIS A 164 5.82 -21.81 -0.53
N ARG A 165 4.69 -21.33 -1.06
CA ARG A 165 4.33 -19.90 -1.07
C ARG A 165 4.23 -19.34 0.35
N ARG A 166 3.56 -20.05 1.25
CA ARG A 166 3.44 -19.69 2.66
C ARG A 166 4.79 -19.66 3.38
N LYS A 167 5.66 -20.64 3.13
CA LYS A 167 7.01 -20.68 3.70
C LYS A 167 7.87 -19.51 3.20
N MET A 168 7.81 -19.20 1.91
CA MET A 168 8.55 -18.06 1.34
C MET A 168 8.07 -16.72 1.93
N GLU A 169 6.78 -16.56 2.18
CA GLU A 169 6.21 -15.37 2.82
C GLU A 169 6.59 -15.27 4.30
N GLU A 170 6.59 -16.38 5.03
CA GLU A 170 7.06 -16.46 6.41
C GLU A 170 8.57 -16.17 6.53
N ASP A 171 9.39 -16.74 5.63
CA ASP A 171 10.82 -16.49 5.57
C ASP A 171 11.13 -15.02 5.18
N ARG A 172 10.25 -14.34 4.42
CA ARG A 172 10.37 -12.90 4.11
C ARG A 172 10.12 -12.02 5.34
N LEU A 173 9.25 -12.44 6.24
CA LEU A 173 8.91 -11.71 7.47
C LEU A 173 9.88 -11.99 8.62
N ARG A 174 10.75 -13.01 8.48
CA ARG A 174 11.78 -13.29 9.46
C ARG A 174 12.81 -12.14 9.45
N PRO A 175 13.14 -11.55 10.61
CA PRO A 175 14.22 -10.58 10.70
C PRO A 175 15.51 -11.17 10.12
N PRO A 176 16.30 -10.41 9.36
CA PRO A 176 17.58 -10.90 8.86
C PRO A 176 18.43 -11.35 10.06
N SER A 177 19.02 -12.55 9.95
CA SER A 177 19.93 -13.06 10.97
C SER A 177 20.98 -11.99 11.29
N PRO A 178 21.28 -11.73 12.57
CA PRO A 178 22.28 -10.74 12.93
C PRO A 178 23.56 -10.96 12.13
N PRO A 179 24.15 -9.91 11.54
CA PRO A 179 25.34 -10.04 10.71
C PRO A 179 26.42 -10.78 11.51
N ALA A 180 27.18 -11.65 10.82
CA ALA A 180 28.23 -12.43 11.46
C ALA A 180 29.23 -11.47 12.14
N ILE A 181 29.21 -11.48 13.47
CA ILE A 181 30.06 -10.60 14.26
C ILE A 181 31.50 -11.07 14.06
N MET A 182 32.32 -10.21 13.46
CA MET A 182 33.76 -10.42 13.25
C MET A 182 34.41 -10.91 14.55
N HIS A 183 35.08 -12.05 14.51
CA HIS A 183 35.76 -12.59 15.69
C HIS A 183 37.05 -11.82 15.96
N TYR A 184 37.39 -11.66 17.24
CA TYR A 184 38.65 -11.02 17.61
C TYR A 184 39.83 -11.87 17.14
N SER A 185 40.74 -11.23 16.41
CA SER A 185 42.09 -11.72 16.16
C SER A 185 43.03 -10.53 16.12
N GLU A 186 44.33 -10.76 16.33
CA GLU A 186 45.34 -9.69 16.32
C GLU A 186 45.41 -8.97 14.96
N HIS A 187 45.24 -9.72 13.87
CA HIS A 187 45.19 -9.18 12.51
C HIS A 187 43.94 -8.30 12.30
N GLU A 188 42.76 -8.82 12.64
CA GLU A 188 41.50 -8.07 12.52
C GLU A 188 41.49 -6.83 13.42
N ALA A 189 42.12 -6.88 14.59
CA ALA A 189 42.21 -5.73 15.48
C ALA A 189 43.11 -4.62 14.92
N THR A 190 44.14 -4.99 14.17
CA THR A 190 44.98 -4.01 13.46
C THR A 190 44.21 -3.36 12.31
N LEU A 191 43.46 -4.15 11.53
CA LEU A 191 42.59 -3.62 10.47
C LEU A 191 41.48 -2.72 11.02
N LEU A 192 40.89 -3.11 12.16
CA LEU A 192 39.87 -2.32 12.84
C LEU A 192 40.43 -0.98 13.32
N ALA A 193 41.64 -0.97 13.89
CA ALA A 193 42.31 0.25 14.33
C ALA A 193 42.55 1.25 13.18
N GLU A 194 42.87 0.78 11.98
CA GLU A 194 42.98 1.65 10.80
C GLU A 194 41.61 2.13 10.31
N LYS A 195 40.58 1.26 10.30
CA LYS A 195 39.20 1.66 9.95
C LYS A 195 38.64 2.71 10.91
N LEU A 196 39.00 2.64 12.20
CA LEU A 196 38.61 3.63 13.21
C LEU A 196 39.26 5.00 13.03
N LYS A 197 40.20 5.17 12.10
CA LYS A 197 40.75 6.48 11.72
C LYS A 197 40.08 7.07 10.47
N ASP A 198 39.33 6.24 9.72
CA ASP A 198 38.66 6.62 8.49
C ASP A 198 37.21 7.02 8.78
N ASP A 199 36.88 8.29 8.54
CA ASP A 199 35.54 8.84 8.80
C ASP A 199 34.43 8.11 8.05
N SER A 200 34.70 7.66 6.82
CA SER A 200 33.70 6.99 5.99
C SER A 200 33.32 5.60 6.53
N LYS A 201 34.23 4.99 7.31
CA LYS A 201 34.07 3.63 7.85
C LYS A 201 33.89 3.62 9.37
N PHE A 202 33.93 4.79 10.01
CA PHE A 202 33.91 4.92 11.46
C PHE A 202 32.67 4.28 12.10
N SER A 203 31.48 4.49 11.52
CA SER A 203 30.21 3.97 12.05
C SER A 203 30.16 2.44 12.11
N GLU A 204 30.68 1.76 11.08
CA GLU A 204 30.77 0.30 11.06
C GLU A 204 31.86 -0.19 12.03
N ALA A 205 33.02 0.48 12.02
CA ALA A 205 34.16 0.10 12.83
C ALA A 205 33.90 0.26 14.34
N ILE A 206 33.23 1.33 14.76
CA ILE A 206 32.93 1.57 16.18
C ILE A 206 31.97 0.53 16.74
N THR A 207 31.03 0.04 15.92
CA THR A 207 30.09 -1.02 16.28
C THR A 207 30.83 -2.34 16.56
N VAL A 208 31.82 -2.67 15.75
CA VAL A 208 32.67 -3.85 15.96
C VAL A 208 33.53 -3.70 17.22
N LEU A 209 34.13 -2.52 17.43
CA LEU A 209 34.92 -2.25 18.65
C LEU A 209 34.07 -2.40 19.92
N LEU A 210 32.86 -1.83 19.92
CA LEU A 210 31.90 -1.97 21.02
C LEU A 210 31.60 -3.44 21.30
N THR A 211 31.29 -4.21 20.25
CA THR A 211 30.94 -5.62 20.38
C THR A 211 32.10 -6.45 20.95
N TRP A 212 33.35 -6.17 20.57
CA TRP A 212 34.51 -6.85 21.14
C TRP A 212 34.75 -6.51 22.61
N ILE A 213 34.52 -5.27 23.00
CA ILE A 213 34.62 -4.84 24.40
C ILE A 213 33.54 -5.53 25.25
N GLU A 214 32.29 -5.54 24.80
CA GLU A 214 31.16 -6.18 25.50
C GLU A 214 31.32 -7.70 25.65
N ARG A 215 31.95 -8.34 24.66
CA ARG A 215 32.28 -9.78 24.69
C ARG A 215 33.45 -10.14 25.62
N GLY A 216 34.17 -9.15 26.15
CA GLY A 216 35.29 -9.38 27.06
C GLY A 216 36.60 -9.75 26.36
N GLU A 217 36.79 -9.36 25.10
CA GLU A 217 38.06 -9.60 24.35
C GLU A 217 39.22 -8.74 24.89
N VAL A 218 38.89 -7.73 25.72
CA VAL A 218 39.87 -6.89 26.42
C VAL A 218 40.47 -7.65 27.59
N ASN A 219 41.74 -8.03 27.47
CA ASN A 219 42.49 -8.70 28.51
C ASN A 219 43.83 -8.00 28.76
N ARG A 220 44.61 -8.43 29.76
CA ARG A 220 45.90 -7.80 30.11
C ARG A 220 46.91 -7.73 28.96
N ARG A 221 46.82 -8.63 27.96
CA ARG A 221 47.71 -8.65 26.79
C ARG A 221 47.21 -7.73 25.67
N SER A 222 45.89 -7.63 25.47
CA SER A 222 45.26 -6.82 24.42
C SER A 222 44.90 -5.39 24.85
N ALA A 223 44.95 -5.08 26.16
CA ALA A 223 44.50 -3.81 26.74
C ALA A 223 45.10 -2.57 26.07
N ASN A 224 46.40 -2.58 25.77
CA ASN A 224 47.05 -1.44 25.10
C ASN A 224 46.53 -1.22 23.67
N GLN A 225 46.25 -2.30 22.94
CA GLN A 225 45.71 -2.22 21.57
C GLN A 225 44.27 -1.68 21.58
N PHE A 226 43.44 -2.17 22.50
CA PHE A 226 42.08 -1.64 22.68
C PHE A 226 42.07 -0.19 23.18
N TYR A 227 42.99 0.18 24.07
CA TYR A 227 43.12 1.56 24.51
C TYR A 227 43.44 2.49 23.35
N SER A 228 44.38 2.12 22.47
CA SER A 228 44.65 2.89 21.24
C SER A 228 43.43 3.01 20.33
N MET A 229 42.63 1.95 20.17
CA MET A 229 41.37 2.01 19.41
C MET A 229 40.32 2.93 20.07
N VAL A 230 40.23 2.94 21.39
CA VAL A 230 39.37 3.86 22.16
C VAL A 230 39.87 5.31 22.02
N GLN A 231 41.18 5.53 21.98
CA GLN A 231 41.74 6.86 21.71
C GLN A 231 41.39 7.35 20.30
N SER A 232 41.46 6.47 19.29
CA SER A 232 40.97 6.77 17.94
C SER A 232 39.50 7.17 17.97
N ALA A 233 38.64 6.39 18.64
CA ALA A 233 37.22 6.74 18.80
C ALA A 233 37.00 8.10 19.50
N ASN A 234 37.77 8.42 20.54
CA ASN A 234 37.69 9.71 21.22
C ASN A 234 38.16 10.89 20.35
N SER A 235 39.07 10.66 19.40
CA SER A 235 39.47 11.69 18.43
C SER A 235 38.28 12.16 17.58
N HIS A 236 37.33 11.26 17.25
CA HIS A 236 36.13 11.62 16.50
C HIS A 236 35.18 12.52 17.28
N VAL A 237 35.20 12.52 18.63
CA VAL A 237 34.36 13.42 19.44
C VAL A 237 34.68 14.88 19.14
N ARG A 238 35.97 15.25 19.09
CA ARG A 238 36.38 16.63 18.78
C ARG A 238 35.97 17.02 17.35
N ARG A 239 36.12 16.09 16.39
CA ARG A 239 35.69 16.31 15.01
C ARG A 239 34.18 16.55 14.94
N LEU A 240 33.37 15.70 15.57
CA LEU A 240 31.91 15.80 15.60
C LEU A 240 31.45 17.12 16.25
N MET A 241 32.12 17.58 17.29
CA MET A 241 31.83 18.88 17.90
C MET A 241 32.12 20.06 16.95
N ASN A 242 33.23 19.99 16.21
CA ASN A 242 33.56 21.00 15.20
C ASN A 242 32.61 20.96 14.01
N GLU A 243 32.21 19.78 13.55
CA GLU A 243 31.23 19.58 12.47
C GLU A 243 29.85 20.08 12.89
N LYS A 244 29.42 19.82 14.13
CA LYS A 244 28.23 20.42 14.72
C LYS A 244 28.29 21.95 14.71
N ALA A 245 29.39 22.52 15.20
CA ALA A 245 29.56 23.98 15.22
C ALA A 245 29.56 24.59 13.81
N ALA A 246 30.14 23.90 12.83
CA ALA A 246 30.10 24.31 11.43
C ALA A 246 28.67 24.31 10.88
N HIS A 247 27.88 23.26 11.13
CA HIS A 247 26.48 23.21 10.72
C HIS A 247 25.59 24.23 11.45
N GLU A 248 25.84 24.49 12.73
CA GLU A 248 25.18 25.58 13.47
C GLU A 248 25.50 26.94 12.82
N GLN A 249 26.75 27.18 12.45
CA GLN A 249 27.15 28.40 11.74
C GLN A 249 26.52 28.52 10.34
N GLU A 250 26.47 27.43 9.57
CA GLU A 250 25.82 27.39 8.26
C GLU A 250 24.31 27.65 8.37
N MET A 251 23.65 27.10 9.40
CA MET A 251 22.25 27.36 9.69
C MET A 251 22.01 28.85 9.96
N GLU A 252 22.85 29.46 10.79
CA GLU A 252 22.71 30.89 11.13
C GLU A 252 22.93 31.78 9.92
N GLN A 253 23.93 31.48 9.09
CA GLN A 253 24.14 32.17 7.81
C GLN A 253 22.94 32.02 6.86
N ALA A 254 22.30 30.85 6.82
CA ALA A 254 21.11 30.62 6.01
C ALA A 254 19.89 31.41 6.53
N LYS A 255 19.69 31.47 7.86
CA LYS A 255 18.65 32.30 8.49
C LYS A 255 18.84 33.77 8.15
N GLU A 256 20.05 34.29 8.30
CA GLU A 256 20.37 35.68 7.98
C GLU A 256 20.22 35.98 6.47
N SER A 257 20.64 35.06 5.60
CA SER A 257 20.41 35.19 4.15
C SER A 257 18.92 35.26 3.80
N PHE A 258 18.11 34.40 4.41
CA PHE A 258 16.66 34.40 4.24
C PHE A 258 16.02 35.71 4.73
N LYS A 259 16.42 36.20 5.91
CA LYS A 259 15.97 37.48 6.48
C LYS A 259 16.28 38.66 5.56
N ASN A 260 17.48 38.68 4.98
CA ASN A 260 17.89 39.69 4.00
C ASN A 260 17.06 39.62 2.72
N ALA A 261 16.82 38.41 2.19
CA ALA A 261 15.95 38.21 1.04
C ALA A 261 14.50 38.67 1.33
N LEU A 262 13.95 38.32 2.50
CA LEU A 262 12.60 38.71 2.93
C LEU A 262 12.48 40.23 3.10
N THR A 263 13.49 40.88 3.66
CA THR A 263 13.57 42.34 3.76
C THR A 263 13.58 43.00 2.38
N GLY A 264 14.30 42.40 1.41
CA GLY A 264 14.28 42.84 0.01
C GLY A 264 12.89 42.72 -0.63
N ILE A 265 12.19 41.62 -0.40
CA ILE A 265 10.81 41.40 -0.88
C ILE A 265 9.86 42.44 -0.28
N LEU A 266 9.95 42.69 1.03
CA LEU A 266 9.12 43.70 1.71
C LEU A 266 9.33 45.10 1.15
N THR A 267 10.59 45.47 0.87
CA THR A 267 10.92 46.76 0.24
C THR A 267 10.24 46.89 -1.13
N GLN A 268 10.22 45.82 -1.94
CA GLN A 268 9.51 45.84 -3.23
C GLN A 268 8.00 45.98 -3.05
N PHE A 269 7.40 45.26 -2.09
CA PHE A 269 5.99 45.41 -1.78
C PHE A 269 5.63 46.81 -1.32
N GLU A 270 6.47 47.46 -0.50
CA GLU A 270 6.29 48.85 -0.09
C GLU A 270 6.28 49.81 -1.28
N GLN A 271 7.20 49.63 -2.24
CA GLN A 271 7.24 50.42 -3.48
C GLN A 271 5.98 50.21 -4.32
N ILE A 272 5.52 48.96 -4.47
CA ILE A 272 4.29 48.63 -5.21
C ILE A 272 3.07 49.26 -4.55
N VAL A 273 2.94 49.13 -3.22
CA VAL A 273 1.85 49.76 -2.45
C VAL A 273 1.91 51.29 -2.58
N ALA A 274 3.10 51.89 -2.59
CA ALA A 274 3.26 53.33 -2.82
C ALA A 274 2.76 53.77 -4.21
N VAL A 275 2.99 52.98 -5.26
CA VAL A 275 2.45 53.23 -6.61
C VAL A 275 0.93 53.18 -6.62
N PHE A 276 0.32 52.18 -5.97
CA PHE A 276 -1.15 52.10 -5.88
C PHE A 276 -1.74 53.24 -5.05
N ASN A 277 -1.08 53.63 -3.96
CA ASN A 277 -1.46 54.80 -3.17
C ASN A 277 -1.34 56.11 -3.97
N ALA A 278 -0.32 56.24 -4.83
CA ALA A 278 -0.21 57.40 -5.73
C ALA A 278 -1.30 57.39 -6.81
N SER A 279 -1.64 56.22 -7.36
CA SER A 279 -2.64 56.04 -8.42
C SER A 279 -4.07 56.31 -7.93
N THR A 280 -4.33 56.17 -6.63
CA THR A 280 -5.63 56.48 -6.00
C THR A 280 -5.79 57.95 -5.61
N ARG A 281 -4.76 58.79 -5.79
CA ARG A 281 -4.87 60.24 -5.59
C ARG A 281 -5.70 60.86 -6.70
N GLN A 282 -6.52 61.85 -6.37
CA GLN A 282 -7.47 62.52 -7.29
C GLN A 282 -6.85 62.86 -8.66
N LYS A 283 -5.63 63.40 -8.67
CA LYS A 283 -4.89 63.80 -9.88
C LYS A 283 -4.72 62.67 -10.90
N ALA A 284 -4.45 61.45 -10.45
CA ALA A 284 -4.33 60.27 -11.31
C ALA A 284 -5.68 59.55 -11.45
N TRP A 285 -6.43 59.46 -10.35
CA TRP A 285 -7.68 58.73 -10.24
C TRP A 285 -8.73 59.14 -11.26
N ASP A 286 -8.89 60.46 -11.50
CA ASP A 286 -9.89 60.98 -12.44
C ASP A 286 -9.64 60.58 -13.90
N HIS A 287 -8.38 60.26 -14.25
CA HIS A 287 -7.99 59.84 -15.59
C HIS A 287 -8.22 58.35 -15.86
N PHE A 288 -8.33 57.52 -14.81
CA PHE A 288 -8.59 56.09 -14.96
C PHE A 288 -10.07 55.81 -15.22
N SER A 289 -10.36 54.79 -16.03
CA SER A 289 -11.72 54.30 -16.24
C SER A 289 -12.29 53.63 -15.00
N LYS A 290 -13.62 53.50 -14.92
CA LYS A 290 -14.29 52.83 -13.79
C LYS A 290 -13.81 51.38 -13.57
N ALA A 291 -13.52 50.66 -14.66
CA ALA A 291 -12.97 49.30 -14.60
C ALA A 291 -11.51 49.29 -14.10
N GLN A 292 -10.67 50.20 -14.58
CA GLN A 292 -9.28 50.33 -14.14
C GLN A 292 -9.19 50.69 -12.65
N ARG A 293 -10.02 51.63 -12.17
CA ARG A 293 -10.12 52.00 -10.75
C ARG A 293 -10.47 50.80 -9.86
N LYS A 294 -11.44 49.98 -10.28
CA LYS A 294 -11.80 48.75 -9.56
C LYS A 294 -10.63 47.77 -9.48
N ASN A 295 -9.90 47.57 -10.57
CA ASN A 295 -8.72 46.69 -10.58
C ASN A 295 -7.59 47.22 -9.69
N ILE A 296 -7.29 48.53 -9.75
CA ILE A 296 -6.27 49.18 -8.91
C ILE A 296 -6.61 49.02 -7.42
N ASP A 297 -7.88 49.19 -7.02
CA ASP A 297 -8.30 49.01 -5.63
C ASP A 297 -8.14 47.55 -5.15
N ILE A 298 -8.46 46.58 -6.02
CA ILE A 298 -8.27 45.14 -5.73
C ILE A 298 -6.78 44.81 -5.57
N TRP A 299 -5.94 45.22 -6.52
CA TRP A 299 -4.49 44.97 -6.45
C TRP A 299 -3.86 45.64 -5.25
N ARG A 300 -4.29 46.87 -4.92
CA ARG A 300 -3.83 47.58 -3.74
C ARG A 300 -4.09 46.79 -2.46
N LYS A 301 -5.35 46.35 -2.25
CA LYS A 301 -5.73 45.58 -1.07
C LYS A 301 -4.92 44.28 -0.98
N HIS A 302 -4.83 43.54 -2.08
CA HIS A 302 -4.07 42.30 -2.12
C HIS A 302 -2.57 42.49 -1.83
N SER A 303 -1.94 43.53 -2.37
CA SER A 303 -0.53 43.84 -2.10
C SER A 303 -0.30 44.32 -0.66
N GLU A 304 -1.23 45.08 -0.07
CA GLU A 304 -1.17 45.48 1.34
C GLU A 304 -1.30 44.26 2.28
N GLU A 305 -2.18 43.30 1.97
CA GLU A 305 -2.32 42.03 2.70
C GLU A 305 -1.04 41.19 2.64
N LEU A 306 -0.48 40.96 1.44
CA LEU A 306 0.77 40.20 1.27
C LEU A 306 1.94 40.85 1.99
N ARG A 307 2.08 42.18 1.90
CA ARG A 307 3.11 42.93 2.64
C ARG A 307 2.98 42.72 4.15
N ASN A 308 1.76 42.82 4.68
CA ASN A 308 1.54 42.66 6.13
C ASN A 308 1.87 41.23 6.59
N ALA A 309 1.48 40.22 5.82
CA ALA A 309 1.81 38.81 6.11
C ALA A 309 3.33 38.57 6.15
N HIS A 310 4.07 39.05 5.16
CA HIS A 310 5.54 38.93 5.13
C HIS A 310 6.21 39.78 6.23
N SER A 311 5.63 40.90 6.61
CA SER A 311 6.13 41.75 7.70
C SER A 311 5.95 41.08 9.06
N GLU A 312 4.82 40.41 9.28
CA GLU A 312 4.56 39.60 10.47
C GLU A 312 5.53 38.42 10.56
N GLN A 313 5.81 37.75 9.44
CA GLN A 313 6.82 36.69 9.37
C GLN A 313 8.23 37.19 9.78
N LEU A 314 8.65 38.36 9.28
CA LEU A 314 9.94 38.95 9.66
C LEU A 314 9.98 39.35 11.15
N MET A 315 8.88 39.87 11.69
CA MET A 315 8.78 40.20 13.11
C MET A 315 8.76 38.95 14.00
N GLY A 316 8.18 37.85 13.54
CA GLY A 316 8.22 36.55 14.22
C GLY A 316 9.66 36.05 14.40
N ILE A 317 10.44 36.08 13.32
CA ILE A 317 11.86 35.67 13.33
C ILE A 317 12.67 36.51 14.32
N ARG A 318 12.48 37.84 14.34
CA ARG A 318 13.20 38.73 15.27
C ARG A 318 12.88 38.45 16.74
N ARG A 319 11.63 38.13 17.07
CA ARG A 319 11.23 37.80 18.46
C ARG A 319 11.85 36.47 18.91
N GLU A 320 11.95 35.50 18.02
CA GLU A 320 12.60 34.22 18.29
C GLU A 320 14.09 34.42 18.57
N GLU A 321 14.79 35.24 17.76
CA GLU A 321 16.20 35.62 17.98
C GLU A 321 16.42 36.37 19.31
N GLU A 322 15.53 37.31 19.70
CA GLU A 322 15.62 38.05 20.96
C GLU A 322 15.49 37.15 22.21
N MET A 323 14.76 36.04 22.10
CA MET A 323 14.59 35.08 23.19
C MET A 323 15.78 34.11 23.33
N GLU A 324 16.62 33.97 22.30
CA GLU A 324 17.80 33.09 22.29
C GLU A 324 19.06 33.75 22.90
N MET A 325 19.07 35.08 23.09
CA MET A 325 20.26 35.85 23.51
C MET A 325 20.34 36.14 25.03
N SER A 326 19.40 35.65 25.85
CA SER A 326 19.26 36.06 27.26
C SER A 326 20.08 35.26 28.29
N ASP A 327 20.94 34.32 27.89
CA ASP A 327 21.57 33.35 28.82
C ASP A 327 23.08 33.56 29.07
N ASP A 328 23.63 34.76 28.83
CA ASP A 328 25.06 35.03 29.07
C ASP A 328 25.31 36.39 29.74
N ASP A 329 25.29 36.43 31.07
CA ASP A 329 26.02 37.45 31.83
C ASP A 329 26.50 36.89 33.19
N SER A 330 27.82 36.69 33.34
CA SER A 330 28.41 36.36 34.64
C SER A 330 29.75 37.05 34.88
N GLY A 331 29.71 38.00 35.82
CA GLY A 331 30.66 38.07 36.93
C GLY A 331 31.73 39.16 36.87
N ASP A 332 31.56 40.21 37.68
CA ASP A 332 32.71 40.99 38.17
C ASP A 332 32.52 41.40 39.64
N ASN A 333 33.58 41.25 40.45
CA ASN A 333 33.55 41.48 41.90
C ASN A 333 34.85 42.17 42.34
N PRO A 334 34.84 43.40 42.89
CA PRO A 334 36.04 44.03 43.41
C PRO A 334 36.03 44.08 44.95
N SER A 335 37.00 43.39 45.56
CA SER A 335 37.35 43.55 46.96
C SER A 335 38.58 44.45 47.13
N LYS A 336 38.52 45.44 48.03
CA LYS A 336 39.65 45.83 48.94
C LYS A 336 39.22 46.88 49.98
N LYS A 337 39.39 46.51 51.26
CA LYS A 337 39.23 47.35 52.47
C LYS A 337 40.50 48.18 52.77
N LEU A 338 40.32 49.37 53.35
CA LEU A 338 41.29 50.02 54.25
C LEU A 338 40.56 50.58 55.49
N ARG A 339 41.25 50.57 56.64
CA ARG A 339 40.76 50.73 58.02
C ARG A 339 40.32 52.17 58.39
N VAL A 340 39.32 52.30 59.27
CA VAL A 340 38.83 53.60 59.78
C VAL A 340 38.58 53.56 61.30
N ASP A 341 38.84 54.71 61.96
CA ASP A 341 38.73 55.06 63.39
C ASP A 341 37.44 54.64 64.12
N ASP A 342 37.46 54.58 65.46
CA ASP A 342 36.38 54.09 66.33
C ASP A 342 35.00 54.76 66.14
N SER A 343 34.94 56.02 65.69
CA SER A 343 33.66 56.67 65.31
C SER A 343 33.14 56.22 63.94
N ALA A 344 34.04 55.86 63.03
CA ALA A 344 33.70 55.27 61.75
C ALA A 344 33.43 53.76 61.87
N LEU A 345 33.99 53.07 62.87
CA LEU A 345 33.63 51.70 63.24
C LEU A 345 32.18 51.59 63.70
N ALA A 346 31.67 52.56 64.46
CA ALA A 346 30.26 52.57 64.86
C ALA A 346 29.31 52.84 63.67
N ALA A 347 29.67 53.78 62.78
CA ALA A 347 28.94 54.03 61.55
C ALA A 347 29.02 52.84 60.57
N GLN A 348 30.20 52.21 60.48
CA GLN A 348 30.43 51.00 59.69
C GLN A 348 29.69 49.80 60.28
N ALA A 349 29.57 49.68 61.61
CA ALA A 349 28.79 48.63 62.25
C ALA A 349 27.29 48.80 61.99
N TYR A 350 26.78 50.04 61.98
CA TYR A 350 25.40 50.33 61.59
C TYR A 350 25.16 50.04 60.10
N ALA A 351 26.06 50.47 59.21
CA ALA A 351 25.97 50.19 57.78
C ALA A 351 26.06 48.69 57.48
N LEU A 352 26.98 47.97 58.14
CA LEU A 352 27.09 46.50 58.02
C LEU A 352 25.87 45.78 58.59
N LYS A 353 25.20 46.35 59.60
CA LYS A 353 23.96 45.78 60.14
C LYS A 353 22.81 45.96 59.15
N GLU A 354 22.67 47.14 58.56
CA GLU A 354 21.68 47.41 57.51
C GLU A 354 21.93 46.56 56.26
N GLU A 355 23.19 46.38 55.88
CA GLU A 355 23.60 45.47 54.81
C GLU A 355 23.31 44.00 55.18
N ASN A 356 23.52 43.60 56.44
CA ASN A 356 23.16 42.25 56.91
C ASN A 356 21.64 42.03 56.89
N ASP A 357 20.85 43.02 57.27
CA ASP A 357 19.40 42.97 57.24
C ASP A 357 18.88 42.92 55.79
N SER A 358 19.49 43.70 54.89
CA SER A 358 19.22 43.64 53.45
C SER A 358 19.58 42.27 52.85
N LEU A 359 20.75 41.72 53.18
CA LEU A 359 21.19 40.40 52.73
C LEU A 359 20.30 39.28 53.30
N ARG A 360 19.80 39.42 54.52
CA ARG A 360 18.80 38.50 55.09
C ARG A 360 17.51 38.53 54.31
N TRP A 361 17.04 39.71 53.92
CA TRP A 361 15.83 39.86 53.12
C TRP A 361 16.03 39.31 51.70
N GLN A 362 17.19 39.52 51.09
CA GLN A 362 17.55 38.89 49.82
C GLN A 362 17.64 37.36 49.93
N LEU A 363 18.23 36.83 51.00
CA LEU A 363 18.29 35.38 51.22
C LEU A 363 16.89 34.78 51.45
N ASP A 364 16.00 35.47 52.17
CA ASP A 364 14.61 35.03 52.31
C ASP A 364 13.84 35.12 50.99
N ALA A 365 14.12 36.15 50.16
CA ALA A 365 13.57 36.24 48.80
C ALA A 365 14.05 35.09 47.91
N TYR A 366 15.36 34.82 47.87
CA TYR A 366 15.92 33.69 47.12
C TYR A 366 15.45 32.34 47.68
N ARG A 367 15.27 32.23 49.00
CA ARG A 367 14.74 31.02 49.62
C ARG A 367 13.29 30.79 49.20
N ASN A 368 12.46 31.83 49.20
CA ASN A 368 11.08 31.76 48.71
C ASN A 368 11.04 31.44 47.21
N GLU A 369 11.92 32.02 46.40
CA GLU A 369 12.02 31.75 44.98
C GLU A 369 12.45 30.29 44.70
N VAL A 370 13.41 29.76 45.46
CA VAL A 370 13.81 28.34 45.38
C VAL A 370 12.70 27.41 45.85
N GLU A 371 11.95 27.78 46.89
CA GLU A 371 10.79 27.01 47.37
C GLU A 371 9.68 26.99 46.30
N LEU A 372 9.43 28.12 45.63
CA LEU A 372 8.50 28.25 44.52
C LEU A 372 8.95 27.41 43.33
N LEU A 373 10.23 27.49 42.94
CA LEU A 373 10.80 26.69 41.85
C LEU A 373 10.78 25.18 42.14
N LYS A 374 10.97 24.77 43.41
CA LYS A 374 10.80 23.37 43.82
C LYS A 374 9.35 22.92 43.74
N GLN A 375 8.42 23.80 44.09
CA GLN A 375 6.99 23.52 44.02
C GLN A 375 6.51 23.45 42.57
N GLU A 376 6.96 24.36 41.71
CA GLU A 376 6.73 24.37 40.26
C GLU A 376 7.35 23.14 39.60
N LYS A 377 8.59 22.76 39.93
CA LYS A 377 9.21 21.53 39.40
C LYS A 377 8.45 20.28 39.85
N GLY A 378 8.03 20.22 41.11
CA GLY A 378 7.18 19.13 41.64
C GLY A 378 5.79 19.07 41.02
N GLN A 379 5.24 20.22 40.59
CA GLN A 379 4.02 20.29 39.79
C GLN A 379 4.30 19.84 38.36
N LEU A 380 5.31 20.38 37.69
CA LEU A 380 5.69 20.08 36.30
C LEU A 380 5.85 18.57 36.07
N PHE A 381 6.56 17.86 36.97
CA PHE A 381 6.72 16.40 36.87
C PHE A 381 5.39 15.64 37.01
N ARG A 382 4.46 16.08 37.87
CA ARG A 382 3.12 15.48 37.97
C ARG A 382 2.26 15.83 36.75
N THR A 383 2.37 17.05 36.24
CA THR A 383 1.59 17.51 35.10
C THR A 383 2.06 16.86 33.80
N GLU A 384 3.36 16.67 33.59
CA GLU A 384 3.92 15.98 32.41
C GLU A 384 3.58 14.48 32.41
N GLU A 385 3.69 13.79 33.55
CA GLU A 385 3.31 12.36 33.63
C GLU A 385 1.77 12.17 33.52
N SER A 386 0.98 13.15 33.98
CA SER A 386 -0.49 13.15 33.79
C SER A 386 -0.87 13.50 32.35
N LEU A 387 -0.26 14.50 31.73
CA LEU A 387 -0.53 14.89 30.34
C LEU A 387 -0.20 13.75 29.38
N THR A 388 0.91 13.07 29.58
CA THR A 388 1.32 11.94 28.72
C THR A 388 0.37 10.75 28.84
N LYS A 389 -0.10 10.44 30.07
CA LYS A 389 -1.14 9.42 30.29
C LYS A 389 -2.50 9.82 29.71
N ASP A 390 -2.89 11.09 29.85
CA ASP A 390 -4.14 11.61 29.30
C ASP A 390 -4.12 11.67 27.76
N GLN A 391 -2.97 12.02 27.16
CA GLN A 391 -2.78 11.96 25.70
C GLN A 391 -2.84 10.51 25.19
N GLN A 392 -2.21 9.55 25.89
CA GLN A 392 -2.32 8.12 25.54
C GLN A 392 -3.76 7.60 25.68
N LEU A 393 -4.48 8.01 26.72
CA LEU A 393 -5.89 7.65 26.92
C LEU A 393 -6.80 8.25 25.85
N GLN A 394 -6.60 9.51 25.46
CA GLN A 394 -7.34 10.15 24.37
C GLN A 394 -7.11 9.43 23.03
N PHE A 395 -5.86 9.08 22.73
CA PHE A 395 -5.54 8.33 21.50
C PHE A 395 -6.19 6.95 21.49
N LEU A 396 -6.15 6.23 22.62
CA LEU A 396 -6.79 4.93 22.76
C LEU A 396 -8.32 5.05 22.65
N GLN A 397 -8.91 6.07 23.25
CA GLN A 397 -10.35 6.34 23.18
C GLN A 397 -10.80 6.66 21.75
N GLN A 398 -10.04 7.48 21.03
CA GLN A 398 -10.30 7.81 19.64
C GLN A 398 -10.18 6.57 18.72
N THR A 399 -9.19 5.71 18.99
CA THR A 399 -9.00 4.44 18.27
C THR A 399 -10.17 3.49 18.51
N MET A 400 -10.60 3.34 19.77
CA MET A 400 -11.76 2.49 20.10
C MET A 400 -13.05 3.01 19.46
N GLN A 401 -13.26 4.33 19.45
CA GLN A 401 -14.45 4.93 18.86
C GLN A 401 -14.48 4.74 17.33
N GLY A 402 -13.34 4.88 16.66
CA GLY A 402 -13.21 4.58 15.23
C GLY A 402 -13.49 3.11 14.92
N MET A 403 -12.97 2.19 15.73
CA MET A 403 -13.23 0.76 15.57
C MET A 403 -14.71 0.41 15.80
N GLN A 404 -15.36 1.04 16.78
CA GLN A 404 -16.81 0.89 17.01
C GLN A 404 -17.64 1.37 15.82
N GLN A 405 -17.27 2.50 15.22
CA GLN A 405 -17.93 3.03 14.03
C GLN A 405 -17.77 2.09 12.82
N GLN A 406 -16.58 1.53 12.65
CA GLN A 406 -16.33 0.57 11.57
C GLN A 406 -17.14 -0.73 11.76
N LEU A 407 -17.25 -1.23 13.00
CA LEU A 407 -18.09 -2.39 13.30
C LEU A 407 -19.59 -2.12 13.04
N LEU A 408 -20.08 -0.92 13.38
CA LEU A 408 -21.46 -0.53 13.06
C LEU A 408 -21.70 -0.43 11.55
N SER A 409 -20.76 0.14 10.81
CA SER A 409 -20.82 0.20 9.33
C SER A 409 -20.85 -1.19 8.71
N ILE A 410 -20.00 -2.11 9.18
CA ILE A 410 -19.98 -3.49 8.70
C ILE A 410 -21.30 -4.22 9.04
N GLN A 411 -21.86 -3.99 10.24
CA GLN A 411 -23.13 -4.56 10.64
C GLN A 411 -24.29 -4.06 9.75
N GLU A 412 -24.30 -2.77 9.40
CA GLU A 412 -25.29 -2.18 8.51
C GLU A 412 -25.18 -2.72 7.08
N GLU A 413 -23.96 -2.82 6.55
CA GLU A 413 -23.71 -3.46 5.25
C GLU A 413 -24.17 -4.92 5.21
N LEU A 414 -23.91 -5.69 6.27
CA LEU A 414 -24.36 -7.08 6.38
C LEU A 414 -25.89 -7.19 6.39
N ASN A 415 -26.57 -6.29 7.10
CA ASN A 415 -28.04 -6.24 7.11
C ASN A 415 -28.62 -5.85 5.75
N ASN A 416 -28.02 -4.86 5.07
CA ASN A 416 -28.42 -4.47 3.72
C ASN A 416 -28.24 -5.63 2.73
N LYS A 417 -27.09 -6.31 2.76
CA LYS A 417 -26.82 -7.48 1.93
C LYS A 417 -27.77 -8.64 2.22
N LYS A 418 -28.16 -8.83 3.48
CA LYS A 418 -29.15 -9.83 3.86
C LYS A 418 -30.54 -9.51 3.29
N SER A 419 -30.95 -8.24 3.33
CA SER A 419 -32.22 -7.79 2.73
C SER A 419 -32.22 -7.92 1.20
N GLU A 420 -31.12 -7.56 0.54
CA GLU A 420 -30.96 -7.73 -0.91
C GLU A 420 -31.06 -9.22 -1.31
N LEU A 421 -30.45 -10.12 -0.54
CA LEU A 421 -30.52 -11.56 -0.79
C LEU A 421 -31.94 -12.11 -0.61
N GLU A 422 -32.70 -11.58 0.36
CA GLU A 422 -34.09 -11.99 0.59
C GLU A 422 -35.00 -11.52 -0.55
N GLN A 423 -34.85 -10.27 -1.00
CA GLN A 423 -35.55 -9.76 -2.18
C GLN A 423 -35.18 -10.55 -3.45
N ALA A 424 -33.91 -10.85 -3.67
CA ALA A 424 -33.48 -11.64 -4.82
C ALA A 424 -34.06 -13.06 -4.80
N LYS A 425 -34.23 -13.67 -3.61
CA LYS A 425 -34.91 -14.97 -3.47
C LYS A 425 -36.40 -14.86 -3.76
N GLU A 426 -37.07 -13.82 -3.28
CA GLU A 426 -38.48 -13.58 -3.59
C GLU A 426 -38.69 -13.36 -5.10
N GLU A 427 -37.87 -12.53 -5.74
CA GLU A 427 -37.88 -12.32 -7.19
C GLU A 427 -37.58 -13.61 -7.96
N GLN A 428 -36.63 -14.43 -7.50
CA GLN A 428 -36.36 -15.74 -8.09
C GLN A 428 -37.56 -16.68 -7.97
N THR A 429 -38.23 -16.73 -6.82
CA THR A 429 -39.43 -17.57 -6.64
C THR A 429 -40.60 -17.05 -7.48
N HIS A 430 -40.74 -15.73 -7.62
CA HIS A 430 -41.79 -15.11 -8.42
C HIS A 430 -41.57 -15.36 -9.91
N THR A 431 -40.34 -15.18 -10.41
CA THR A 431 -39.98 -15.48 -11.79
C THR A 431 -40.10 -16.97 -12.09
N GLN A 432 -39.73 -17.85 -11.16
CA GLN A 432 -39.91 -19.29 -11.32
C GLN A 432 -41.39 -19.70 -11.33
N ALA A 433 -42.24 -19.05 -10.53
CA ALA A 433 -43.70 -19.26 -10.57
C ALA A 433 -44.31 -18.74 -11.88
N MET A 434 -43.86 -17.57 -12.36
CA MET A 434 -44.31 -16.99 -13.62
C MET A 434 -43.87 -17.80 -14.83
N LEU A 435 -42.65 -18.37 -14.81
CA LEU A 435 -42.17 -19.33 -15.83
C LEU A 435 -42.99 -20.61 -15.85
N LYS A 436 -43.44 -21.11 -14.69
CA LYS A 436 -44.37 -22.26 -14.64
C LYS A 436 -45.74 -21.92 -15.24
N VAL A 437 -46.29 -20.74 -14.93
CA VAL A 437 -47.56 -20.29 -15.53
C VAL A 437 -47.43 -20.08 -17.04
N LEU A 438 -46.30 -19.55 -17.51
CA LEU A 438 -46.01 -19.39 -18.94
C LEU A 438 -45.83 -20.75 -19.62
N GLN A 439 -45.12 -21.71 -19.02
CA GLN A 439 -45.04 -23.09 -19.53
C GLN A 439 -46.40 -23.80 -19.58
N GLU A 440 -47.28 -23.53 -18.62
CA GLU A 440 -48.66 -24.05 -18.62
C GLU A 440 -49.56 -23.36 -19.66
N GLN A 441 -49.25 -22.11 -20.05
CA GLN A 441 -49.93 -21.39 -21.14
C GLN A 441 -49.37 -21.74 -22.53
N GLU A 442 -48.08 -22.09 -22.64
CA GLU A 442 -47.40 -22.45 -23.89
C GLU A 442 -47.73 -23.88 -24.39
N ILE A 443 -48.35 -24.71 -23.55
CA ILE A 443 -48.94 -26.01 -23.98
C ILE A 443 -50.24 -25.80 -24.80
N ASN A 444 -50.83 -24.59 -24.83
CA ASN A 444 -52.11 -24.35 -25.49
C ASN A 444 -52.11 -23.43 -26.72
N VAL A 445 -51.00 -22.80 -27.12
CA VAL A 445 -50.97 -21.97 -28.34
C VAL A 445 -49.65 -22.11 -29.09
N LEU A 446 -49.49 -23.24 -29.76
CA LEU A 446 -48.40 -23.52 -30.68
C LEU A 446 -48.82 -23.10 -32.09
N THR A 447 -48.71 -21.81 -32.45
CA THR A 447 -48.70 -21.39 -33.87
C THR A 447 -48.15 -19.97 -34.09
N VAL A 448 -47.18 -19.87 -35.01
CA VAL A 448 -46.82 -18.70 -35.86
C VAL A 448 -45.60 -17.84 -35.46
N ALA A 449 -44.52 -18.11 -36.21
CA ALA A 449 -43.57 -17.21 -36.89
C ALA A 449 -42.46 -16.46 -36.12
N LEU A 450 -41.25 -16.80 -36.56
CA LEU A 450 -39.98 -16.07 -36.53
C LEU A 450 -40.10 -14.59 -36.94
N VAL A 451 -39.19 -13.77 -36.41
CA VAL A 451 -38.25 -12.89 -37.14
C VAL A 451 -37.94 -11.59 -36.36
N ASN A 452 -36.63 -11.31 -36.20
CA ASN A 452 -35.93 -10.03 -36.02
C ASN A 452 -35.49 -9.51 -34.62
N GLN A 453 -34.16 -9.39 -34.55
CA GLN A 453 -33.32 -8.28 -34.07
C GLN A 453 -32.98 -8.13 -32.58
N ASP A 454 -31.70 -8.41 -32.35
CA ASP A 454 -30.79 -7.89 -31.33
C ASP A 454 -31.03 -6.43 -30.90
N ARG A 455 -31.02 -6.18 -29.58
CA ARG A 455 -29.93 -5.40 -28.95
C ARG A 455 -30.04 -5.33 -27.41
N GLU A 456 -29.01 -5.90 -26.78
CA GLU A 456 -28.22 -5.41 -25.64
C GLU A 456 -28.92 -4.84 -24.38
N LYS A 457 -28.79 -5.59 -23.29
CA LYS A 457 -28.64 -5.06 -21.92
C LYS A 457 -27.31 -5.56 -21.35
N ASN A 458 -26.49 -4.62 -20.90
CA ASN A 458 -26.22 -4.35 -19.49
C ASN A 458 -24.73 -4.04 -19.22
N SER A 459 -24.49 -2.83 -18.76
CA SER A 459 -23.20 -2.33 -18.29
C SER A 459 -23.02 -2.63 -16.80
N GLU A 460 -22.04 -3.45 -16.44
CA GLU A 460 -21.53 -3.50 -15.07
C GLU A 460 -20.02 -3.27 -15.01
N LYS A 461 -19.65 -2.41 -14.07
CA LYS A 461 -18.33 -1.86 -13.81
C LYS A 461 -17.36 -2.95 -13.33
N ARG A 462 -16.44 -3.36 -14.19
CA ARG A 462 -15.13 -3.89 -13.80
C ARG A 462 -14.05 -3.12 -14.56
N SER A 463 -12.98 -2.75 -13.85
CA SER A 463 -11.76 -2.13 -14.41
C SER A 463 -11.34 -2.83 -15.71
N PRO A 464 -11.10 -2.12 -16.84
CA PRO A 464 -10.79 -2.77 -18.10
C PRO A 464 -9.39 -3.39 -18.06
N GLY A 465 -9.29 -4.71 -17.89
CA GLY A 465 -8.22 -5.47 -18.52
C GLY A 465 -8.24 -5.26 -20.04
N LEU A 466 -7.18 -5.66 -20.75
CA LEU A 466 -7.09 -5.54 -22.21
C LEU A 466 -8.38 -6.08 -22.86
N LYS A 467 -9.10 -5.23 -23.58
CA LYS A 467 -10.44 -5.49 -24.10
C LYS A 467 -10.41 -6.10 -25.51
N SER A 468 -9.26 -6.09 -26.18
CA SER A 468 -9.13 -6.57 -27.57
C SER A 468 -7.67 -6.92 -27.91
N GLU A 469 -7.48 -7.91 -28.78
CA GLU A 469 -6.20 -8.24 -29.42
C GLU A 469 -5.56 -7.02 -30.10
N LYS A 470 -6.39 -6.11 -30.65
CA LYS A 470 -5.95 -4.84 -31.23
C LYS A 470 -5.19 -3.99 -30.21
N GLU A 471 -5.66 -3.92 -28.96
CA GLU A 471 -5.00 -3.13 -27.91
C GLU A 471 -3.65 -3.73 -27.52
N ALA A 472 -3.54 -5.06 -27.46
CA ALA A 472 -2.29 -5.75 -27.16
C ALA A 472 -1.22 -5.48 -28.23
N LEU A 473 -1.61 -5.50 -29.52
CA LEU A 473 -0.73 -5.15 -30.63
C LEU A 473 -0.26 -3.69 -30.54
N LEU A 474 -1.17 -2.76 -30.26
CA LEU A 474 -0.84 -1.34 -30.10
C LEU A 474 0.15 -1.11 -28.96
N ILE A 475 -0.07 -1.74 -27.81
CA ILE A 475 0.85 -1.66 -26.67
C ILE A 475 2.23 -2.20 -27.06
N GLY A 476 2.30 -3.32 -27.78
CA GLY A 476 3.55 -3.90 -28.27
C GLY A 476 4.33 -2.92 -29.14
N ILE A 477 3.67 -2.30 -30.12
CA ILE A 477 4.31 -1.38 -31.06
C ILE A 477 4.69 -0.05 -30.39
N ILE A 478 3.85 0.49 -29.50
CA ILE A 478 4.17 1.72 -28.77
C ILE A 478 5.32 1.48 -27.78
N SER A 479 5.38 0.29 -27.15
CA SER A 479 6.48 -0.09 -26.25
C SER A 479 7.81 -0.15 -27.00
N THR A 480 7.86 -0.78 -28.17
CA THR A 480 9.09 -0.88 -28.97
C THR A 480 9.54 0.49 -29.48
N PHE A 481 8.60 1.34 -29.91
CA PHE A 481 8.89 2.71 -30.31
C PHE A 481 9.46 3.53 -29.14
N LEU A 482 8.77 3.59 -28.00
CA LEU A 482 9.23 4.38 -26.86
C LEU A 482 10.51 3.84 -26.23
N HIS A 483 10.80 2.53 -26.35
CA HIS A 483 12.04 1.94 -25.87
C HIS A 483 13.28 2.46 -26.64
N VAL A 484 13.14 2.77 -27.93
CA VAL A 484 14.24 3.35 -28.73
C VAL A 484 14.34 4.88 -28.61
N HIS A 485 13.41 5.53 -27.89
CA HIS A 485 13.37 6.97 -27.67
C HIS A 485 13.69 7.36 -26.21
N PRO A 486 14.97 7.57 -25.86
CA PRO A 486 15.41 7.79 -24.46
C PRO A 486 14.81 9.04 -23.79
N PHE A 487 14.39 10.04 -24.58
CA PHE A 487 13.78 11.28 -24.08
C PHE A 487 12.25 11.27 -24.11
N GLY A 488 11.64 10.14 -24.48
CA GLY A 488 10.20 9.99 -24.69
C GLY A 488 9.70 10.67 -25.97
N ALA A 489 8.40 10.53 -26.24
CA ALA A 489 7.75 11.14 -27.40
C ALA A 489 6.43 11.82 -27.00
N ASN A 490 6.07 12.91 -27.68
CA ASN A 490 4.76 13.53 -27.49
C ASN A 490 3.66 12.70 -28.18
N ILE A 491 2.40 12.95 -27.82
CA ILE A 491 1.27 12.18 -28.35
C ILE A 491 1.11 12.35 -29.87
N GLU A 492 1.39 13.54 -30.39
CA GLU A 492 1.31 13.85 -31.82
C GLU A 492 2.34 13.07 -32.64
N TYR A 493 3.55 12.89 -32.12
CA TYR A 493 4.60 12.12 -32.78
C TYR A 493 4.31 10.63 -32.74
N LEU A 494 3.81 10.12 -31.59
CA LEU A 494 3.33 8.75 -31.48
C LEU A 494 2.18 8.48 -32.45
N TRP A 495 1.20 9.38 -32.51
CA TRP A 495 0.07 9.28 -33.42
C TRP A 495 0.51 9.32 -34.88
N SER A 496 1.42 10.22 -35.25
CA SER A 496 1.97 10.29 -36.61
C SER A 496 2.67 8.99 -37.03
N TYR A 497 3.41 8.36 -36.12
CA TYR A 497 4.03 7.06 -36.37
C TYR A 497 2.99 5.94 -36.47
N MET A 498 1.98 5.91 -35.58
CA MET A 498 0.90 4.92 -35.60
C MET A 498 0.01 5.02 -36.84
N GLN A 499 -0.21 6.24 -37.35
CA GLN A 499 -1.02 6.47 -38.53
C GLN A 499 -0.41 5.87 -39.81
N GLN A 500 0.91 5.66 -39.84
CA GLN A 500 1.58 4.95 -40.95
C GLN A 500 1.31 3.44 -40.94
N LEU A 501 0.90 2.88 -39.79
CA LEU A 501 0.65 1.45 -39.61
C LEU A 501 -0.84 1.10 -39.63
N ASP A 502 -1.69 1.94 -39.02
CA ASP A 502 -3.15 1.83 -39.10
C ASP A 502 -3.78 3.24 -39.11
N SER A 503 -4.41 3.59 -40.24
CA SER A 503 -5.02 4.90 -40.47
C SER A 503 -6.31 5.14 -39.68
N ARG A 504 -6.83 4.12 -38.97
CA ARG A 504 -8.06 4.21 -38.17
C ARG A 504 -7.82 4.58 -36.72
N ILE A 505 -6.57 4.80 -36.29
CA ILE A 505 -6.22 5.10 -34.90
C ILE A 505 -6.26 6.62 -34.66
N SER A 506 -6.94 7.02 -33.60
CA SER A 506 -6.96 8.40 -33.13
C SER A 506 -5.91 8.67 -32.03
N ALA A 507 -5.42 9.91 -31.95
CA ALA A 507 -4.50 10.33 -30.89
C ALA A 507 -5.08 10.12 -29.48
N ASN A 508 -6.40 10.31 -29.33
CA ASN A 508 -7.11 10.12 -28.06
C ASN A 508 -7.15 8.65 -27.62
N GLU A 509 -7.28 7.70 -28.56
CA GLU A 509 -7.23 6.26 -28.25
C GLU A 509 -5.84 5.86 -27.73
N ILE A 510 -4.77 6.39 -28.32
CA ILE A 510 -3.39 6.17 -27.86
C ILE A 510 -3.20 6.75 -26.46
N GLU A 511 -3.67 7.98 -26.22
CA GLU A 511 -3.52 8.63 -24.91
C GLU A 511 -4.28 7.86 -23.81
N MET A 512 -5.52 7.44 -24.07
CA MET A 512 -6.32 6.65 -23.14
C MET A 512 -5.69 5.29 -22.84
N LEU A 513 -5.08 4.65 -23.85
CA LEU A 513 -4.39 3.38 -23.72
C LEU A 513 -3.15 3.49 -22.81
N LEU A 514 -2.35 4.54 -22.99
CA LEU A 514 -1.16 4.80 -22.18
C LEU A 514 -1.51 5.17 -20.74
N MET A 515 -2.54 6.00 -20.53
CA MET A 515 -3.04 6.36 -19.19
C MET A 515 -3.55 5.14 -18.39
N ARG A 516 -4.07 4.11 -19.07
CA ARG A 516 -4.57 2.88 -18.43
C ARG A 516 -3.44 1.97 -17.91
N LEU A 517 -2.20 2.17 -18.35
CA LEU A 517 -1.06 1.29 -18.06
C LEU A 517 0.10 2.06 -17.40
N PRO A 518 -0.13 2.65 -16.19
CA PRO A 518 0.84 3.54 -15.53
C PRO A 518 2.12 2.83 -15.07
N ARG A 519 2.11 1.49 -14.99
CA ARG A 519 3.31 0.69 -14.68
C ARG A 519 4.21 0.46 -15.90
N MET A 520 3.68 0.64 -17.12
CA MET A 520 4.45 0.45 -18.35
C MET A 520 4.82 1.77 -19.02
N PHE A 521 3.97 2.79 -18.89
CA PHE A 521 4.18 4.10 -19.50
C PHE A 521 4.01 5.21 -18.48
N LYS A 522 4.95 6.16 -18.49
CA LYS A 522 4.95 7.33 -17.62
C LYS A 522 4.88 8.61 -18.44
N GLN A 523 4.06 9.55 -17.98
CA GLN A 523 3.98 10.88 -18.55
C GLN A 523 4.94 11.81 -17.82
N GLU A 524 5.79 12.50 -18.57
CA GLU A 524 6.74 13.48 -18.05
C GLU A 524 6.56 14.81 -18.77
N PHE A 525 6.76 15.89 -18.02
CA PHE A 525 6.75 17.24 -18.56
C PHE A 525 8.20 17.71 -18.70
N THR A 526 8.54 18.20 -19.88
CA THR A 526 9.91 18.63 -20.20
C THR A 526 9.87 20.04 -20.79
N GLY A 527 10.61 20.97 -20.19
CA GLY A 527 10.63 22.39 -20.56
C GLY A 527 10.34 23.31 -19.37
N VAL A 528 10.44 24.63 -19.58
CA VAL A 528 10.15 25.65 -18.54
C VAL A 528 9.27 26.75 -19.13
N GLY A 529 8.12 27.02 -18.51
CA GLY A 529 7.20 28.06 -18.94
C GLY A 529 6.48 27.74 -20.26
N ALA A 530 6.65 28.58 -21.29
CA ALA A 530 5.94 28.46 -22.57
C ALA A 530 6.41 27.29 -23.46
N THR A 531 7.49 26.60 -23.09
CA THR A 531 8.05 25.43 -23.82
C THR A 531 7.78 24.10 -23.13
N LEU A 532 6.80 24.05 -22.22
CA LEU A 532 6.43 22.83 -21.51
C LEU A 532 5.81 21.81 -22.48
N GLU A 533 6.56 20.76 -22.80
CA GLU A 533 6.08 19.66 -23.64
C GLU A 533 5.72 18.44 -22.79
N LYS A 534 4.58 17.83 -23.10
CA LYS A 534 4.11 16.58 -22.51
C LYS A 534 4.65 15.40 -23.33
N ARG A 535 5.48 14.56 -22.71
CA ARG A 535 6.11 13.40 -23.35
C ARG A 535 5.82 12.10 -22.58
N TRP A 536 5.69 11.01 -23.32
CA TRP A 536 5.49 9.67 -22.80
C TRP A 536 6.80 8.88 -22.86
N LYS A 537 7.12 8.16 -21.78
CA LYS A 537 8.28 7.27 -21.66
C LYS A 537 7.86 5.85 -21.30
N PHE A 538 8.62 4.88 -21.77
CA PHE A 538 8.47 3.48 -21.41
C PHE A 538 9.28 3.15 -20.15
N CYS A 539 8.63 2.66 -19.10
CA CYS A 539 9.23 2.41 -17.78
C CYS A 539 8.91 1.01 -17.21
N ALA A 540 8.46 0.07 -18.05
CA ALA A 540 8.03 -1.26 -17.59
C ALA A 540 9.12 -2.05 -16.84
N PHE A 541 10.41 -1.77 -17.12
CA PHE A 541 11.54 -2.43 -16.47
C PHE A 541 11.95 -1.81 -15.12
N GLU A 542 11.48 -0.61 -14.78
CA GLU A 542 11.87 0.08 -13.54
C GLU A 542 11.23 -0.54 -12.29
N GLY A 543 10.15 -1.31 -12.44
CA GLY A 543 9.42 -1.98 -11.36
C GLY A 543 9.68 -3.48 -11.20
N ILE A 544 10.61 -4.08 -11.96
CA ILE A 544 10.93 -5.52 -11.92
C ILE A 544 12.29 -5.73 -11.21
N LYS A 545 12.44 -5.16 -10.01
CA LYS A 545 13.57 -5.45 -9.12
C LYS A 545 13.13 -6.28 -7.92
#